data_AF-A0A0F8ZRA9-F1
#
_entry.id   AF-A0A0F8ZRA9-F1
#
_cell.length_a   1.000
_cell.length_b   1.000
_cell.length_c   1.000
_cell.angle_alpha   90.00
_cell.angle_beta   90.00
_cell.angle_gamma   90.00
#
_symmetry.space_group_name_H-M   'P 1'
#
loop_
_entity.id
_entity.type
_entity.pdbx_description
1 polymer ?
#
loop_
_entity_poly.entity_id
_entity_poly.type
_entity_poly.pdbx_seq_one_letter_code
_entity_poly.pdbx_strand_id
1 'polypeptide(L)'
;MGYVHVLVAAAFIGPRPRGQDIHHKDGDKTNNAPGNLEYINKSQHAFHHNRGRKLSKIEVLKILSLRAAGWFLKDIAQISKVGSSAICRICTGETYSNYHKEFSDGR
;
A
#
# COMPACT_ATOMS: atom_id res chain seq x y z
N MET A 1 3.97 15.63 16.12
CA MET A 1 3.63 16.93 16.73
C MET A 1 4.89 17.77 16.72
N GLY A 2 4.80 19.00 16.23
CA GLY A 2 5.90 19.97 16.22
C GLY A 2 6.11 20.57 14.84
N TYR A 3 5.95 21.88 14.71
CA TYR A 3 6.20 22.65 13.49
C TYR A 3 7.65 22.56 12.97
N VAL A 4 8.56 21.94 13.74
CA VAL A 4 9.99 21.82 13.44
C VAL A 4 10.25 21.10 12.12
N HIS A 5 9.68 19.91 11.89
CA HIS A 5 9.87 19.20 10.62
C HIS A 5 9.34 19.98 9.41
N VAL A 6 8.29 20.80 9.58
CA VAL A 6 7.75 21.66 8.52
C VAL A 6 8.75 22.77 8.17
N LEU A 7 9.31 23.43 9.18
CA LEU A 7 10.31 24.48 9.00
C LEU A 7 11.60 23.92 8.39
N VAL A 8 12.08 22.77 8.87
CA VAL A 8 13.27 22.10 8.33
C VAL A 8 13.04 21.67 6.88
N ALA A 9 11.91 21.04 6.56
CA ALA A 9 11.58 20.67 5.19
C ALA A 9 11.49 21.91 4.27
N ALA A 10 10.82 22.98 4.71
CA ALA A 10 10.70 24.20 3.94
C ALA A 10 12.06 24.89 3.67
N ALA A 11 12.96 24.91 4.67
CA ALA A 11 14.26 25.57 4.57
C ALA A 11 15.31 24.79 3.78
N PHE A 12 15.34 23.46 3.91
CA PHE A 12 16.42 22.62 3.37
C PHE A 12 16.02 21.77 2.16
N ILE A 13 14.73 21.45 2.00
CA ILE A 13 14.20 20.69 0.84
C ILE A 13 13.54 21.66 -0.14
N GLY A 14 12.84 22.67 0.38
CA GLY A 14 12.16 23.69 -0.41
C GLY A 14 10.64 23.71 -0.18
N PRO A 15 9.89 24.53 -0.94
CA PRO A 15 8.46 24.69 -0.75
C PRO A 15 7.71 23.39 -1.00
N ARG A 16 6.76 23.08 -0.10
CA ARG A 16 5.95 21.86 -0.19
C ARG A 16 5.11 21.86 -1.47
N PRO A 17 5.28 20.86 -2.37
CA PRO A 17 4.45 20.74 -3.56
C PRO A 17 2.98 20.48 -3.20
N ARG A 18 2.06 20.93 -4.07
CA ARG A 18 0.62 20.80 -3.83
C ARG A 18 0.21 19.33 -3.75
N GLY A 19 -0.50 18.96 -2.69
CA GLY A 19 -1.02 17.60 -2.49
C GLY A 19 0.01 16.60 -1.93
N GLN A 20 1.15 17.08 -1.44
CA GLN A 20 2.14 16.27 -0.74
C GLN A 20 2.17 16.57 0.76
N ASP A 21 2.56 15.55 1.53
CA ASP A 21 2.77 15.62 2.98
C ASP A 21 4.20 15.25 3.33
N ILE A 22 4.67 15.72 4.49
CA ILE A 22 6.02 15.41 4.97
C ILE A 22 6.02 14.01 5.59
N HIS A 23 6.96 13.19 5.15
CA HIS A 23 7.18 11.84 5.61
C HIS A 23 8.56 11.70 6.22
N HIS A 24 8.63 10.93 7.32
CA HIS A 24 9.88 10.55 7.96
C HIS A 24 10.23 9.17 7.44
N LYS A 25 11.38 9.05 6.76
CA LYS A 25 11.80 7.81 6.07
C LYS A 25 11.98 6.64 7.03
N ASP A 26 12.41 6.91 8.25
CA ASP A 26 12.61 5.94 9.33
C ASP A 26 11.33 5.65 10.15
N GLY A 27 10.25 6.40 9.93
CA GLY A 27 9.01 6.31 10.70
C GLY A 27 9.08 6.96 12.10
N ASP A 28 10.22 7.53 12.50
CA ASP A 28 10.39 8.23 13.77
C ASP A 28 10.10 9.72 13.62
N LYS A 29 9.04 10.18 14.28
CA LYS A 29 8.56 11.57 14.22
C LYS A 29 9.44 12.56 14.99
N THR A 30 10.45 12.09 15.71
CA THR A 30 11.40 12.93 16.45
C THR A 30 12.67 13.24 15.64
N ASN A 31 12.97 12.42 14.63
CA ASN A 31 14.13 12.60 13.77
C ASN A 31 13.85 13.59 12.63
N ASN A 32 14.03 14.88 12.93
CA ASN A 32 13.77 15.99 11.99
C ASN A 32 14.92 16.28 11.02
N ALA A 33 15.92 15.41 10.88
CA ALA A 33 17.05 15.68 9.99
C ALA A 33 16.56 15.87 8.54
N PRO A 34 17.04 16.88 7.78
CA PRO A 34 16.52 17.15 6.43
C PRO A 34 16.70 15.96 5.47
N GLY A 35 17.75 15.14 5.67
CA GLY A 35 17.93 13.89 4.92
C GLY A 35 16.91 12.79 5.26
N ASN A 36 16.31 12.82 6.46
CA ASN A 36 15.28 11.90 6.94
C ASN A 36 13.85 12.34 6.55
N LEU A 37 13.68 13.57 6.08
CA LEU A 37 12.41 14.12 5.65
C LEU A 37 12.27 14.03 4.11
N GLU A 38 11.06 13.75 3.64
CA GLU A 38 10.72 13.86 2.22
C GLU A 38 9.25 14.28 2.03
N TYR A 39 8.96 14.89 0.89
CA TYR A 39 7.57 15.14 0.49
C TYR A 39 7.06 13.95 -0.31
N ILE A 40 6.00 13.32 0.18
CA ILE A 40 5.34 12.23 -0.52
C ILE A 40 3.91 12.60 -0.86
N ASN A 41 3.44 12.16 -2.02
CA ASN A 41 2.01 12.24 -2.33
C ASN A 41 1.23 11.09 -1.66
N LYS A 42 -0.09 11.21 -1.61
CA LYS A 42 -0.97 10.19 -1.01
C LYS A 42 -0.82 8.81 -1.67
N SER A 43 -0.53 8.75 -2.97
CA SER A 43 -0.32 7.50 -3.70
C SER A 43 1.01 6.82 -3.34
N GLN A 44 2.08 7.59 -3.10
CA GLN A 44 3.36 7.11 -2.59
C GLN A 44 3.22 6.63 -1.15
N HIS A 45 2.51 7.35 -0.28
CA HIS A 45 2.26 6.88 1.08
C HIS A 45 1.54 5.52 1.10
N ALA A 46 0.50 5.35 0.27
CA ALA A 46 -0.20 4.07 0.12
C ALA A 46 0.69 2.95 -0.47
N PHE A 47 1.65 3.30 -1.32
CA PHE A 47 2.63 2.36 -1.86
C PHE A 47 3.68 1.94 -0.82
N HIS A 48 4.19 2.90 -0.03
CA HIS A 48 5.18 2.64 1.02
C HIS A 48 4.59 1.81 2.18
N HIS A 49 3.33 2.05 2.57
CA HIS A 49 2.66 1.26 3.62
C HIS A 49 2.27 -0.17 3.19
N ASN A 50 2.18 -0.46 1.90
CA ASN A 50 1.78 -1.79 1.39
C ASN A 50 2.95 -2.67 0.95
N ARG A 51 4.19 -2.15 0.89
CA ARG A 51 5.37 -2.96 0.60
C ARG A 51 5.73 -3.81 1.83
N GLY A 52 5.34 -5.08 1.81
CA GLY A 52 5.81 -6.09 2.77
C GLY A 52 4.71 -6.83 3.54
N ARG A 53 3.45 -6.42 3.43
CA ARG A 53 2.35 -7.19 4.03
C ARG A 53 2.13 -8.48 3.25
N LYS A 54 2.42 -9.62 3.88
CA LYS A 54 1.97 -10.93 3.40
C LYS A 54 0.49 -11.09 3.72
N LEU A 55 -0.29 -11.53 2.73
CA LEU A 55 -1.70 -11.85 2.90
C LEU A 55 -1.82 -13.24 3.51
N SER A 56 -2.78 -13.38 4.44
CA SER A 56 -3.16 -14.68 4.99
C SER A 56 -3.91 -15.52 3.93
N LYS A 57 -3.97 -16.83 4.16
CA LYS A 57 -4.75 -17.76 3.33
C LYS A 57 -6.22 -17.30 3.20
N ILE A 58 -6.84 -16.88 4.31
CA ILE A 58 -8.24 -16.44 4.34
C ILE A 58 -8.45 -15.22 3.43
N GLU A 59 -7.53 -14.25 3.47
CA GLU A 59 -7.63 -13.05 2.63
C GLU A 59 -7.50 -13.38 1.14
N VAL A 60 -6.56 -14.27 0.79
CA VAL A 60 -6.38 -14.74 -0.59
C VAL A 60 -7.64 -15.47 -1.09
N LEU A 61 -8.17 -16.41 -0.31
CA LEU A 61 -9.39 -17.15 -0.67
C LEU A 61 -10.62 -16.23 -0.78
N LYS A 62 -10.73 -15.21 0.07
CA LYS A 62 -11.78 -14.20 -0.02
C LYS A 62 -11.70 -13.42 -1.33
N ILE A 63 -10.50 -12.99 -1.73
CA ILE A 63 -10.26 -12.29 -3.00
C ILE A 63 -10.67 -13.17 -4.19
N LEU A 64 -10.25 -14.44 -4.20
CA LEU A 64 -10.58 -15.39 -5.27
C LEU A 64 -12.10 -15.66 -5.34
N SER A 65 -12.76 -15.79 -4.19
CA SER A 65 -14.21 -15.98 -4.10
C SER A 65 -14.98 -14.79 -4.67
N LEU A 66 -14.59 -13.57 -4.29
CA LEU A 66 -15.20 -12.34 -4.80
C LEU A 66 -15.00 -12.21 -6.31
N ARG A 67 -13.79 -12.51 -6.81
CA ARG A 67 -13.51 -12.44 -8.23
C ARG A 67 -14.40 -13.40 -9.03
N ALA A 68 -14.55 -14.63 -8.53
CA ALA A 68 -15.38 -15.62 -9.18
C ALA A 68 -16.88 -15.34 -9.08
N ALA A 69 -17.32 -14.59 -8.06
CA ALA A 69 -18.67 -14.05 -7.97
C ALA A 69 -18.92 -12.87 -8.95
N GLY A 70 -17.97 -12.55 -9.84
CA GLY A 70 -18.12 -11.53 -10.88
C GLY A 70 -17.74 -10.11 -10.44
N TRP A 71 -17.17 -9.93 -9.25
CA TRP A 71 -16.81 -8.59 -8.77
C TRP A 71 -15.66 -7.98 -9.58
N PHE A 72 -15.71 -6.66 -9.78
CA PHE A 72 -14.64 -5.93 -10.44
C PHE A 72 -13.44 -5.73 -9.52
N LEU A 73 -12.23 -5.73 -10.09
CA LEU A 73 -10.97 -5.59 -9.33
C LEU A 73 -10.94 -4.33 -8.46
N LYS A 74 -11.53 -3.22 -8.94
CA LYS A 74 -11.62 -1.94 -8.22
C LYS A 74 -12.44 -2.07 -6.93
N ASP A 75 -13.53 -2.83 -6.95
CA ASP A 75 -14.44 -2.97 -5.80
C ASP A 75 -13.81 -3.94 -4.79
N ILE A 76 -13.17 -5.01 -5.28
CA ILE A 76 -12.39 -5.95 -4.46
C ILE A 76 -11.25 -5.21 -3.74
N ALA A 77 -10.56 -4.28 -4.41
CA ALA A 77 -9.47 -3.49 -3.83
C ALA A 77 -9.94 -2.64 -2.64
N GLN A 78 -11.11 -2.01 -2.77
CA GLN A 78 -11.68 -1.18 -1.70
C GLN A 78 -12.00 -2.00 -0.45
N ILE A 79 -12.60 -3.18 -0.60
CA ILE A 79 -13.01 -4.01 0.54
C ILE A 79 -11.87 -4.82 1.16
N SER A 80 -10.89 -5.25 0.36
CA SER A 80 -9.76 -6.07 0.83
C SER A 80 -8.58 -5.23 1.32
N LYS A 81 -8.57 -3.91 1.05
CA LYS A 81 -7.41 -3.03 1.27
C LYS A 81 -6.14 -3.57 0.60
N VAL A 82 -6.29 -4.21 -0.56
CA VAL A 82 -5.21 -4.74 -1.40
C VAL A 82 -5.24 -4.00 -2.73
N GLY A 83 -4.08 -3.62 -3.26
CA GLY A 83 -4.02 -2.93 -4.54
C GLY A 83 -4.53 -3.80 -5.70
N SER A 84 -5.22 -3.19 -6.68
CA SER A 84 -5.80 -3.88 -7.84
C SER A 84 -4.79 -4.73 -8.61
N SER A 85 -3.54 -4.27 -8.73
CA SER A 85 -2.46 -5.02 -9.38
C SER A 85 -2.07 -6.28 -8.62
N ALA A 86 -2.08 -6.25 -7.28
CA ALA A 86 -1.82 -7.43 -6.46
C ALA A 86 -3.01 -8.41 -6.52
N ILE A 87 -4.25 -7.89 -6.52
CA ILE A 87 -5.45 -8.72 -6.73
C ILE A 87 -5.39 -9.42 -8.09
N CYS A 88 -5.01 -8.72 -9.15
CA CYS A 88 -4.86 -9.32 -10.48
C CYS A 88 -3.91 -10.52 -10.44
N ARG A 89 -2.72 -10.34 -9.85
CA ARG A 89 -1.70 -11.41 -9.71
C ARG A 89 -2.14 -12.58 -8.83
N ILE A 90 -3.01 -12.34 -7.85
CA ILE A 90 -3.61 -13.41 -7.03
C ILE A 90 -4.59 -14.21 -7.90
N CYS A 91 -5.45 -13.52 -8.65
CA CYS A 91 -6.46 -14.13 -9.51
C CYS A 91 -5.88 -14.86 -10.73
N THR A 92 -4.69 -14.46 -11.22
CA THR A 92 -3.97 -15.17 -12.29
C THR A 92 -3.08 -16.30 -11.76
N GLY A 93 -2.94 -16.44 -10.44
CA GLY A 93 -2.06 -17.43 -9.81
C GLY A 93 -0.56 -17.12 -9.90
N GLU A 94 -0.17 -15.93 -10.39
CA GLU A 94 1.22 -15.45 -10.39
C GLU A 94 1.79 -15.31 -8.97
N THR A 95 0.91 -15.05 -8.00
CA THR A 95 1.23 -14.95 -6.57
C THR A 95 0.30 -15.84 -5.75
N TYR A 96 0.77 -16.35 -4.61
CA TYR A 96 0.00 -17.27 -3.76
C TYR A 96 -0.55 -18.49 -4.52
N SER A 97 0.27 -19.05 -5.43
CA SER A 97 -0.10 -20.12 -6.36
C SER A 97 -0.59 -21.40 -5.68
N ASN A 98 -0.09 -21.70 -4.49
CA ASN A 98 -0.55 -22.81 -3.65
C ASN A 98 -2.03 -22.65 -3.26
N TYR A 99 -2.43 -21.46 -2.79
CA TYR A 99 -3.82 -21.19 -2.42
C TYR A 99 -4.73 -21.05 -3.64
N HIS A 100 -4.21 -20.52 -4.75
CA HIS A 100 -4.95 -20.47 -6.00
C HIS A 100 -5.29 -21.87 -6.52
N LYS A 101 -4.33 -22.80 -6.52
CA LYS A 101 -4.57 -24.20 -6.90
C LYS A 101 -5.58 -24.87 -5.98
N GLU A 102 -5.39 -24.74 -4.66
CA GLU A 102 -6.32 -25.30 -3.67
C GLU A 102 -7.77 -24.79 -3.88
N PHE A 103 -7.94 -23.51 -4.21
CA PHE A 103 -9.25 -22.93 -4.51
C PHE A 103 -9.85 -23.42 -5.82
N SER A 104 -9.03 -23.62 -6.85
CA SER A 104 -9.48 -24.13 -8.16
C SER A 104 -9.82 -25.62 -8.13
N ASP A 105 -9.09 -26.42 -7.35
CA ASP A 105 -9.25 -27.87 -7.27
C ASP A 105 -10.47 -28.27 -6.38
N GLY A 106 -10.87 -27.41 -5.45
CA GLY A 106 -12.01 -27.63 -4.56
C GLY A 106 -13.36 -27.11 -5.06
N ARG A 107 -13.45 -26.77 -6.35
CA ARG A 107 -14.62 -26.13 -6.98
C ARG A 107 -15.40 -27.04 -7.90
#